data_AF-A0A1F5NT84-F1
#
_entry.id   AF-A0A1F5NT84-F1
#
_cell.length_a   1.000
_cell.length_b   1.000
_cell.length_c   1.000
_cell.angle_alpha   90.00
_cell.angle_beta   90.00
_cell.angle_gamma   90.00
#
_symmetry.space_group_name_H-M   'P 1'
#
loop_
_entity.id
_entity.type
_entity.pdbx_description
1 polymer ?
#
loop_
_entity_poly.entity_id
_entity_poly.type
_entity_poly.pdbx_seq_one_letter_code
_entity_poly.pdbx_strand_id
1 'polypeptide(L)'
;MQTKSIKNNLIYVISVIYLMGLLFLGSVSAEETTQAHKNGELVISNGTVYLIKDGKRFGFKTAEEFISHGYTFDMALTANSWDLALPYAGEMTARDGSYVLDTSDGRTLYFIYQGVARPLAHSLFLTTLGLQGRSFFQIDLSSYPKAQTTGFEYLYLSHPSGALIIKSGDSTIFQVTDSGLRPFSAFSVFQSYRYDFSMVLSANLEDGKLPVLQPIEYRNGSLLNDKGTIFLVVDGKKYGFKTWESFVARGYSLNAVIEGDTTGISEGESFQ
;
A
#
# COMPACT_ATOMS: atom_id res chain seq x y z
N MET A 1 63.26 -30.68 -10.15
CA MET A 1 62.32 -31.79 -10.37
C MET A 1 60.92 -31.22 -10.28
N GLN A 2 60.18 -31.24 -11.39
CA GLN A 2 58.75 -31.01 -11.60
C GLN A 2 58.06 -29.76 -11.01
N THR A 3 57.76 -28.83 -11.92
CA THR A 3 56.71 -27.82 -11.87
C THR A 3 55.33 -28.42 -11.66
N LYS A 4 54.54 -27.87 -10.72
CA LYS A 4 53.08 -28.09 -10.69
C LYS A 4 52.36 -26.76 -10.45
N SER A 5 51.79 -26.24 -11.53
CA SER A 5 50.90 -25.08 -11.59
C SER A 5 49.54 -25.43 -10.96
N ILE A 6 49.04 -24.60 -10.04
CA ILE A 6 47.60 -24.53 -9.71
C ILE A 6 47.19 -23.07 -9.46
N LYS A 7 46.77 -22.45 -10.57
CA LYS A 7 45.62 -21.55 -10.81
C LYS A 7 45.06 -20.67 -9.69
N ASN A 8 45.05 -19.37 -10.02
CA ASN A 8 44.31 -18.21 -9.52
C ASN A 8 42.91 -18.50 -8.93
N ASN A 9 42.67 -18.00 -7.71
CA ASN A 9 41.34 -17.76 -7.16
C ASN A 9 40.80 -16.42 -7.67
N LEU A 10 39.98 -16.46 -8.72
CA LEU A 10 39.22 -15.33 -9.20
C LEU A 10 37.86 -15.27 -8.48
N ILE A 11 37.57 -14.07 -7.99
CA ILE A 11 36.37 -13.61 -7.30
C ILE A 11 35.08 -14.10 -7.99
N TYR A 12 34.26 -14.86 -7.26
CA TYR A 12 32.89 -15.18 -7.68
C TYR A 12 32.01 -13.94 -7.47
N VAL A 13 31.68 -13.26 -8.57
CA VAL A 13 30.53 -12.35 -8.64
C VAL A 13 29.30 -13.23 -8.83
N ILE A 14 28.54 -13.47 -7.76
CA ILE A 14 27.24 -14.13 -7.86
C ILE A 14 26.21 -13.06 -8.20
N SER A 15 25.85 -13.01 -9.48
CA SER A 15 24.59 -12.47 -9.99
C SER A 15 23.42 -13.21 -9.33
N VAL A 16 22.72 -12.55 -8.41
CA VAL A 16 21.47 -13.06 -7.84
C VAL A 16 20.38 -12.88 -8.89
N ILE A 17 20.18 -13.94 -9.68
CA ILE A 17 19.09 -14.09 -10.64
C ILE A 17 17.84 -14.51 -9.86
N TYR A 18 16.75 -13.79 -10.15
CA TYR A 18 15.37 -13.99 -9.68
C TYR A 18 14.96 -15.47 -9.64
N LEU A 19 14.51 -15.96 -8.48
CA LEU A 19 13.76 -17.21 -8.37
C LEU A 19 12.27 -16.90 -8.56
N MET A 20 11.84 -16.77 -9.82
CA MET A 20 10.42 -16.85 -10.16
C MET A 20 10.02 -18.32 -10.26
N GLY A 21 8.97 -18.69 -9.51
CA GLY A 21 8.39 -20.02 -9.55
C GLY A 21 7.96 -20.39 -10.97
N LEU A 22 8.52 -21.48 -11.47
CA LEU A 22 8.14 -22.08 -12.74
C LEU A 22 7.83 -23.54 -12.45
N LEU A 23 6.55 -23.86 -12.36
CA LEU A 23 6.00 -25.21 -12.59
C LEU A 23 4.49 -25.10 -12.78
N PHE A 24 4.08 -24.61 -13.95
CA PHE A 24 2.82 -25.03 -14.60
C PHE A 24 3.03 -24.96 -16.13
N LEU A 25 3.30 -26.11 -16.74
CA LEU A 25 3.25 -26.30 -18.19
C LEU A 25 1.80 -26.60 -18.57
N GLY A 26 1.05 -25.51 -18.72
CA GLY A 26 -0.24 -25.46 -19.38
C GLY A 26 -0.44 -24.01 -19.75
N SER A 27 -0.29 -23.67 -21.03
CA SER A 27 -0.66 -22.36 -21.53
C SER A 27 -2.18 -22.23 -21.44
N VAL A 28 -2.69 -21.89 -20.27
CA VAL A 28 -3.97 -21.22 -20.15
C VAL A 28 -3.74 -19.87 -20.80
N SER A 29 -4.31 -19.70 -22.00
CA SER A 29 -4.58 -18.36 -22.51
C SER A 29 -5.40 -17.69 -21.44
N ALA A 30 -4.83 -16.72 -20.71
CA ALA A 30 -5.64 -15.85 -19.89
C ALA A 30 -6.73 -15.28 -20.80
N GLU A 31 -7.99 -15.50 -20.48
CA GLU A 31 -9.06 -14.81 -21.18
C GLU A 31 -8.83 -13.32 -20.95
N GLU A 32 -8.59 -12.54 -22.01
CA GLU A 32 -8.68 -11.09 -21.87
C GLU A 32 -10.08 -10.79 -21.38
N THR A 33 -10.18 -10.26 -20.16
CA THR A 33 -11.43 -9.73 -19.66
C THR A 33 -11.89 -8.63 -20.63
N THR A 34 -13.16 -8.67 -21.04
CA THR A 34 -13.73 -7.72 -22.01
C THR A 34 -14.04 -6.35 -21.40
N GLN A 35 -13.42 -6.04 -20.25
CA GLN A 35 -13.61 -4.83 -19.47
C GLN A 35 -12.31 -4.50 -18.72
N ALA A 36 -12.12 -3.23 -18.41
CA ALA A 36 -11.04 -2.80 -17.52
C ALA A 36 -11.23 -3.41 -16.12
N HIS A 37 -10.13 -3.58 -15.41
CA HIS A 37 -10.15 -3.93 -14.00
C HIS A 37 -10.90 -2.87 -13.18
N LYS A 38 -11.44 -3.30 -12.05
CA LYS A 38 -12.33 -2.52 -11.19
C LYS A 38 -11.56 -1.50 -10.35
N ASN A 39 -12.30 -0.58 -9.74
CA ASN A 39 -11.74 0.41 -8.82
C ASN A 39 -10.95 -0.25 -7.69
N GLY A 40 -9.76 0.30 -7.40
CA GLY A 40 -8.85 -0.17 -6.37
C GLY A 40 -7.91 -1.30 -6.82
N GLU A 41 -8.16 -1.91 -7.98
CA GLU A 41 -7.27 -2.92 -8.54
C GLU A 41 -5.99 -2.30 -9.08
N LEU A 42 -4.92 -3.10 -9.03
CA LEU A 42 -3.60 -2.74 -9.52
C LEU A 42 -3.32 -3.50 -10.80
N VAL A 43 -2.86 -2.82 -11.83
CA VAL A 43 -2.47 -3.44 -13.10
C VAL A 43 -1.04 -3.07 -13.45
N ILE A 44 -0.26 -4.01 -13.99
CA ILE A 44 1.13 -3.78 -14.40
C ILE A 44 1.25 -3.88 -15.92
N SER A 45 1.94 -2.90 -16.52
CA SER A 45 2.26 -2.88 -17.95
C SER A 45 3.62 -2.23 -18.16
N ASN A 46 4.50 -2.89 -18.92
CA ASN A 46 5.85 -2.41 -19.24
C ASN A 46 6.65 -1.94 -18.01
N GLY A 47 6.49 -2.62 -16.88
CA GLY A 47 7.19 -2.32 -15.62
C GLY A 47 6.55 -1.22 -14.76
N THR A 48 5.54 -0.50 -15.27
CA THR A 48 4.78 0.48 -14.49
C THR A 48 3.54 -0.17 -13.89
N VAL A 49 3.35 -0.01 -12.58
CA VAL A 49 2.11 -0.36 -11.89
C VAL A 49 1.16 0.83 -11.95
N TYR A 50 -0.11 0.57 -12.23
CA TYR A 50 -1.19 1.55 -12.23
C TYR A 50 -2.27 1.15 -11.23
N LEU A 51 -2.74 2.11 -10.45
CA LEU A 51 -3.98 1.99 -9.70
C LEU A 51 -5.16 2.39 -10.59
N ILE A 52 -6.13 1.50 -10.74
CA ILE A 52 -7.39 1.83 -11.40
C ILE A 52 -8.34 2.48 -10.40
N LYS A 53 -8.80 3.69 -10.71
CA LYS A 53 -9.69 4.44 -9.83
C LYS A 53 -10.52 5.43 -10.63
N ASP A 54 -11.83 5.43 -10.38
CA ASP A 54 -12.81 6.36 -10.97
C ASP A 54 -12.75 6.40 -12.50
N GLY A 55 -12.60 5.21 -13.12
CA GLY A 55 -12.50 5.06 -14.58
C GLY A 55 -11.22 5.64 -15.18
N LYS A 56 -10.17 5.78 -14.38
CA LYS A 56 -8.85 6.29 -14.79
C LYS A 56 -7.74 5.40 -14.24
N ARG A 57 -6.54 5.56 -14.80
CA ARG A 57 -5.33 4.92 -14.30
C ARG A 57 -4.34 5.94 -13.76
N PHE A 58 -3.81 5.68 -12.56
CA PHE A 58 -2.78 6.49 -11.91
C PHE A 58 -1.50 5.66 -11.77
N GLY A 59 -0.38 6.15 -12.30
CA GLY A 59 0.89 5.40 -12.31
C GLY A 59 1.67 5.55 -11.02
N PHE A 60 2.48 4.57 -10.64
CA PHE A 60 3.53 4.73 -9.64
C PHE A 60 4.87 4.95 -10.35
N LYS A 61 5.59 6.02 -10.01
CA LYS A 61 6.90 6.28 -10.64
C LYS A 61 7.97 5.34 -10.12
N THR A 62 7.89 5.00 -8.83
CA THR A 62 8.86 4.11 -8.18
C THR A 62 8.19 3.01 -7.36
N ALA A 63 8.94 1.95 -7.10
CA ALA A 63 8.49 0.86 -6.23
C ALA A 63 8.25 1.36 -4.79
N GLU A 64 9.01 2.34 -4.32
CA GLU A 64 8.90 2.88 -2.97
C GLU A 64 7.61 3.69 -2.79
N GLU A 65 7.17 4.43 -3.81
CA GLU A 65 5.85 5.06 -3.80
C GLU A 65 4.75 3.98 -3.74
N PHE A 66 4.82 2.96 -4.58
CA PHE A 66 3.89 1.82 -4.58
C PHE A 66 3.82 1.12 -3.20
N ILE A 67 4.97 0.83 -2.60
CA ILE A 67 5.10 0.19 -1.28
C ILE A 67 4.60 1.11 -0.16
N SER A 68 4.77 2.43 -0.26
CA SER A 68 4.25 3.37 0.75
C SER A 68 2.72 3.30 0.90
N HIS A 69 2.03 2.88 -0.17
CA HIS A 69 0.59 2.62 -0.15
C HIS A 69 0.21 1.28 0.48
N GLY A 70 1.19 0.49 0.94
CA GLY A 70 1.00 -0.85 1.49
C GLY A 70 0.82 -1.92 0.43
N TYR A 71 0.92 -1.58 -0.86
CA TYR A 71 0.72 -2.56 -1.92
C TYR A 71 1.92 -3.50 -2.07
N THR A 72 1.66 -4.71 -2.55
CA THR A 72 2.67 -5.70 -2.92
C THR A 72 2.47 -6.14 -4.37
N PHE A 73 3.53 -6.61 -5.02
CA PHE A 73 3.43 -7.06 -6.41
C PHE A 73 2.50 -8.27 -6.59
N ASP A 74 2.25 -9.06 -5.56
CA ASP A 74 1.21 -10.11 -5.56
C ASP A 74 -0.21 -9.58 -5.81
N MET A 75 -0.45 -8.29 -5.57
CA MET A 75 -1.75 -7.65 -5.83
C MET A 75 -1.88 -7.13 -7.27
N ALA A 76 -0.78 -7.06 -8.02
CA ALA A 76 -0.77 -6.49 -9.36
C ALA A 76 -1.16 -7.53 -10.41
N LEU A 77 -2.18 -7.21 -11.20
CA LEU A 77 -2.67 -8.00 -12.31
C LEU A 77 -1.96 -7.60 -13.61
N THR A 78 -1.92 -8.48 -14.60
CA THR A 78 -1.46 -8.08 -15.93
C THR A 78 -2.48 -7.14 -16.56
N ALA A 79 -2.04 -5.97 -17.02
CA ALA A 79 -2.94 -5.02 -17.68
C ALA A 79 -3.47 -5.58 -19.01
N ASN A 80 -4.75 -5.36 -19.27
CA ASN A 80 -5.40 -5.69 -20.54
C ASN A 80 -5.58 -4.44 -21.43
N SER A 81 -6.11 -4.63 -22.64
CA SER A 81 -6.37 -3.54 -23.60
C SER A 81 -7.37 -2.49 -23.08
N TRP A 82 -8.32 -2.87 -22.24
CA TRP A 82 -9.32 -1.98 -21.66
C TRP A 82 -8.75 -1.10 -20.54
N ASP A 83 -7.83 -1.62 -19.72
CA ASP A 83 -7.10 -0.84 -18.72
C ASP A 83 -6.27 0.25 -19.38
N LEU A 84 -5.55 -0.13 -20.43
CA LEU A 84 -4.65 0.77 -21.16
C LEU A 84 -5.43 1.85 -21.94
N ALA A 85 -6.68 1.56 -22.29
CA ALA A 85 -7.61 2.53 -22.88
C ALA A 85 -8.16 3.54 -21.85
N LEU A 86 -8.05 3.29 -20.53
CA LEU A 86 -8.47 4.26 -19.52
C LEU A 86 -7.59 5.53 -19.58
N PRO A 87 -8.18 6.73 -19.38
CA PRO A 87 -7.42 7.97 -19.29
C PRO A 87 -6.34 7.89 -18.20
N TYR A 88 -5.13 8.30 -18.58
CA TYR A 88 -4.03 8.45 -17.63
C TYR A 88 -4.21 9.76 -16.85
N ALA A 89 -4.42 9.64 -15.53
CA ALA A 89 -4.78 10.75 -14.65
C ALA A 89 -3.59 11.37 -13.91
N GLY A 90 -2.38 10.87 -14.14
CA GLY A 90 -1.16 11.33 -13.52
C GLY A 90 -0.55 10.27 -12.60
N GLU A 91 0.42 10.74 -11.83
CA GLU A 91 1.25 9.89 -10.97
C GLU A 91 0.72 9.90 -9.54
N MET A 92 0.74 8.74 -8.92
CA MET A 92 0.58 8.55 -7.50
C MET A 92 1.79 9.15 -6.79
N THR A 93 1.55 9.91 -5.72
CA THR A 93 2.60 10.24 -4.76
C THR A 93 2.66 9.18 -3.68
N ALA A 94 3.66 9.25 -2.81
CA ALA A 94 3.72 8.51 -1.57
C ALA A 94 2.42 8.69 -0.78
N ARG A 95 2.00 7.64 -0.08
CA ARG A 95 0.72 7.61 0.63
C ARG A 95 0.66 8.68 1.72
N ASP A 96 -0.45 9.39 1.76
CA ASP A 96 -0.79 10.29 2.85
C ASP A 96 -0.73 9.57 4.21
N GLY A 97 -0.08 10.20 5.18
CA GLY A 97 0.20 9.60 6.49
C GLY A 97 1.57 8.94 6.60
N SER A 98 2.35 8.85 5.51
CA SER A 98 3.65 8.19 5.53
C SER A 98 4.76 9.08 6.09
N TYR A 99 5.66 8.47 6.85
CA TYR A 99 6.95 9.04 7.23
C TYR A 99 8.05 8.44 6.35
N VAL A 100 8.77 9.27 5.61
CA VAL A 100 9.76 8.85 4.60
C VAL A 100 11.04 9.67 4.69
N LEU A 101 12.17 9.05 4.38
CA LEU A 101 13.45 9.75 4.25
C LEU A 101 13.64 10.19 2.79
N ASP A 102 14.17 11.39 2.58
CA ASP A 102 14.56 11.84 1.24
C ASP A 102 15.83 11.11 0.80
N THR A 103 15.86 10.53 -0.41
CA THR A 103 17.04 9.83 -0.93
C THR A 103 18.24 10.76 -1.16
N SER A 104 18.01 12.07 -1.27
CA SER A 104 19.09 13.05 -1.49
C SER A 104 20.06 13.17 -0.33
N ASP A 105 19.59 12.99 0.91
CA ASP A 105 20.42 13.06 2.12
C ASP A 105 20.34 11.80 3.00
N GLY A 106 19.32 10.96 2.81
CA GLY A 106 19.07 9.75 3.60
C GLY A 106 18.83 10.01 5.08
N ARG A 107 18.51 11.26 5.47
CA ARG A 107 18.54 11.74 6.87
C ARG A 107 17.34 12.56 7.24
N THR A 108 16.85 13.44 6.37
CA THR A 108 15.71 14.30 6.70
C THR A 108 14.42 13.51 6.60
N LEU A 109 13.70 13.38 7.72
CA LEU A 109 12.40 12.72 7.78
C LEU A 109 11.30 13.68 7.34
N TYR A 110 10.47 13.24 6.41
CA TYR A 110 9.32 13.97 5.92
C TYR A 110 8.04 13.23 6.27
N PHE A 111 7.01 14.00 6.63
CA PHE A 111 5.64 13.53 6.66
C PHE A 111 4.94 13.90 5.35
N ILE A 112 4.29 12.93 4.70
CA ILE A 112 3.58 13.13 3.44
C ILE A 112 2.08 13.31 3.68
N TYR A 113 1.52 14.39 3.15
CA TYR A 113 0.07 14.61 3.13
C TYR A 113 -0.36 15.51 1.96
N GLN A 114 -1.41 15.11 1.25
CA GLN A 114 -1.89 15.72 0.00
C GLN A 114 -0.78 15.87 -1.05
N GLY A 115 0.10 14.88 -1.13
CA GLY A 115 1.25 14.91 -2.05
C GLY A 115 2.34 15.95 -1.70
N VAL A 116 2.24 16.63 -0.56
CA VAL A 116 3.23 17.61 -0.08
C VAL A 116 4.13 16.98 0.99
N ALA A 117 5.44 17.14 0.83
CA ALA A 117 6.44 16.67 1.78
C ALA A 117 6.71 17.75 2.85
N ARG A 118 6.53 17.41 4.13
CA ARG A 118 6.73 18.31 5.28
C ARG A 118 7.95 17.87 6.10
N PRO A 119 9.08 18.60 6.06
CA PRO A 119 10.28 18.20 6.78
C PRO A 119 10.09 18.34 8.28
N LEU A 120 10.52 17.35 9.06
CA LEU A 120 10.52 17.38 10.51
C LEU A 120 11.89 17.86 11.02
N ALA A 121 11.93 19.01 11.70
CA ALA A 121 13.20 19.67 12.06
C ALA A 121 14.00 18.99 13.18
N HIS A 122 13.34 18.23 14.06
CA HIS A 122 13.90 17.86 15.36
C HIS A 122 13.85 16.35 15.62
N SER A 123 14.99 15.77 16.00
CA SER A 123 15.09 14.39 16.45
C SER A 123 14.19 14.08 17.66
N LEU A 124 13.82 15.09 18.46
CA LEU A 124 12.88 14.91 19.58
C LEU A 124 11.50 14.43 19.12
N PHE A 125 11.04 14.82 17.92
CA PHE A 125 9.80 14.30 17.34
C PHE A 125 9.83 12.78 17.25
N LEU A 126 10.98 12.18 16.98
CA LEU A 126 11.07 10.74 16.83
C LEU A 126 10.65 10.04 18.13
N THR A 127 11.05 10.54 19.29
CA THR A 127 10.67 9.92 20.57
C THR A 127 9.27 10.29 20.99
N THR A 128 8.87 11.56 20.84
CA THR A 128 7.54 11.99 21.26
C THR A 128 6.44 11.35 20.41
N LEU A 129 6.68 11.13 19.12
CA LEU A 129 5.75 10.43 18.23
C LEU A 129 5.90 8.90 18.28
N GLY A 130 6.82 8.36 19.08
CA GLY A 130 7.09 6.92 19.14
C GLY A 130 7.69 6.34 17.86
N LEU A 131 8.30 7.18 17.03
CA LEU A 131 8.99 6.86 15.78
C LEU A 131 10.46 6.43 15.99
N GLN A 132 11.00 6.50 17.20
CA GLN A 132 12.38 6.05 17.48
C GLN A 132 12.59 4.58 17.14
N GLY A 133 13.71 4.28 16.51
CA GLY A 133 14.08 2.92 16.11
C GLY A 133 13.25 2.35 14.96
N ARG A 134 12.25 3.08 14.44
CA ARG A 134 11.51 2.65 13.26
C ARG A 134 12.38 2.79 12.01
N SER A 135 12.19 1.87 11.08
CA SER A 135 12.74 1.99 9.73
C SER A 135 11.78 2.80 8.87
N PHE A 136 12.33 3.67 8.03
CA PHE A 136 11.56 4.47 7.08
C PHE A 136 12.00 4.14 5.67
N PHE A 137 11.05 4.06 4.75
CA PHE A 137 11.36 3.97 3.33
C PHE A 137 12.04 5.24 2.87
N GLN A 138 12.98 5.11 1.93
CA GLN A 138 13.59 6.25 1.25
C GLN A 138 12.83 6.50 -0.05
N ILE A 139 12.43 7.73 -0.31
CA ILE A 139 11.74 8.12 -1.54
C ILE A 139 12.47 9.31 -2.14
N ASP A 140 12.61 9.33 -3.47
CA ASP A 140 13.10 10.51 -4.18
C ASP A 140 12.02 11.60 -4.15
N LEU A 141 12.24 12.60 -3.28
CA LEU A 141 11.33 13.73 -3.10
C LEU A 141 11.67 14.92 -4.00
N SER A 142 12.56 14.78 -4.98
CA SER A 142 12.98 15.88 -5.87
C SER A 142 11.82 16.51 -6.63
N SER A 143 10.78 15.73 -6.94
CA SER A 143 9.57 16.21 -7.64
C SER A 143 8.41 16.60 -6.71
N TYR A 144 8.57 16.45 -5.40
CA TYR A 144 7.51 16.74 -4.43
C TYR A 144 7.53 18.23 -4.06
N PRO A 145 6.37 18.90 -3.99
CA PRO A 145 6.26 20.17 -3.30
C PRO A 145 6.70 19.99 -1.84
N LYS A 146 7.61 20.86 -1.37
CA LYS A 146 8.08 20.88 0.02
C LYS A 146 7.42 22.04 0.76
N ALA A 147 6.80 21.73 1.90
CA ALA A 147 6.26 22.74 2.80
C ALA A 147 7.38 23.37 3.66
N GLN A 148 7.02 24.38 4.46
CA GLN A 148 7.88 24.86 5.52
C GLN A 148 8.19 23.75 6.53
N THR A 149 9.38 23.82 7.12
CA THR A 149 9.82 22.89 8.14
C THR A 149 8.91 22.95 9.35
N THR A 150 8.45 21.77 9.76
CA THR A 150 7.62 21.56 10.94
C THR A 150 8.49 21.61 12.20
N GLY A 151 8.23 22.60 13.05
CA GLY A 151 8.87 22.83 14.34
C GLY A 151 8.06 22.26 15.51
N PHE A 152 8.48 22.58 16.74
CA PHE A 152 7.94 21.99 17.97
C PHE A 152 6.43 22.17 18.17
N GLU A 153 5.83 23.17 17.51
CA GLU A 153 4.39 23.38 17.47
C GLU A 153 3.62 22.13 17.04
N TYR A 154 4.22 21.27 16.23
CA TYR A 154 3.63 20.01 15.81
C TYR A 154 3.28 19.05 16.95
N LEU A 155 3.97 19.13 18.09
CA LEU A 155 3.63 18.33 19.27
C LEU A 155 2.35 18.80 19.98
N TYR A 156 1.90 20.02 19.67
CA TYR A 156 0.76 20.69 20.30
C TYR A 156 -0.42 20.86 19.34
N LEU A 157 -0.38 20.21 18.18
CA LEU A 157 -1.47 20.16 17.21
C LEU A 157 -1.98 18.73 17.10
N SER A 158 -3.21 18.54 16.61
CA SER A 158 -3.66 17.21 16.22
C SER A 158 -2.68 16.63 15.20
N HIS A 159 -2.49 15.31 15.25
CA HIS A 159 -1.72 14.64 14.22
C HIS A 159 -2.32 14.97 12.85
N PRO A 160 -1.46 15.13 11.83
CA PRO A 160 -1.92 15.50 10.51
C PRO A 160 -2.82 14.41 9.90
N SER A 161 -3.72 14.83 9.02
CA SER A 161 -4.57 13.93 8.25
C SER A 161 -3.73 12.87 7.51
N GLY A 162 -4.23 11.63 7.49
CA GLY A 162 -3.51 10.44 7.06
C GLY A 162 -2.79 9.69 8.19
N ALA A 163 -2.45 10.34 9.30
CA ALA A 163 -1.82 9.67 10.45
C ALA A 163 -2.73 8.58 11.04
N LEU A 164 -2.10 7.54 11.58
CA LEU A 164 -2.76 6.45 12.28
C LEU A 164 -2.48 6.60 13.76
N ILE A 165 -3.52 6.68 14.58
CA ILE A 165 -3.37 6.89 16.02
C ILE A 165 -4.16 5.84 16.82
N ILE A 166 -3.71 5.59 18.04
CA ILE A 166 -4.46 4.84 19.05
C ILE A 166 -4.56 5.66 20.33
N LYS A 167 -5.76 5.75 20.90
CA LYS A 167 -5.99 6.46 22.16
C LYS A 167 -5.52 5.60 23.34
N SER A 168 -5.00 6.24 24.38
CA SER A 168 -4.53 5.53 25.56
C SER A 168 -5.67 4.72 26.20
N GLY A 169 -5.46 3.42 26.39
CA GLY A 169 -6.46 2.50 26.95
C GLY A 169 -7.56 2.05 25.98
N ASP A 170 -7.50 2.48 24.72
CA ASP A 170 -8.38 2.03 23.63
C ASP A 170 -7.68 0.92 22.83
N SER A 171 -8.46 0.07 22.16
CA SER A 171 -7.99 -0.92 21.17
C SER A 171 -8.28 -0.48 19.74
N THR A 172 -9.05 0.59 19.56
CA THR A 172 -9.45 1.12 18.26
C THR A 172 -8.34 1.97 17.66
N ILE A 173 -7.91 1.60 16.46
CA ILE A 173 -7.04 2.44 15.63
C ILE A 173 -7.92 3.43 14.88
N PHE A 174 -7.48 4.69 14.82
CA PHE A 174 -8.14 5.75 14.07
C PHE A 174 -7.22 6.26 12.97
N GLN A 175 -7.76 6.55 11.80
CA GLN A 175 -7.13 7.45 10.85
C GLN A 175 -7.56 8.88 11.15
N VAL A 176 -6.59 9.77 11.25
CA VAL A 176 -6.87 11.21 11.33
C VAL A 176 -7.23 11.72 9.94
N THR A 177 -8.25 12.57 9.85
CA THR A 177 -8.68 13.26 8.62
C THR A 177 -8.79 14.75 8.90
N ASP A 178 -8.89 15.58 7.87
CA ASP A 178 -9.13 17.03 8.03
C ASP A 178 -10.39 17.35 8.83
N SER A 179 -11.37 16.43 8.87
CA SER A 179 -12.67 16.62 9.51
C SER A 179 -12.85 15.89 10.84
N GLY A 180 -11.91 15.03 11.25
CA GLY A 180 -12.05 14.21 12.45
C GLY A 180 -11.37 12.84 12.36
N LEU A 181 -11.74 11.94 13.26
CA LEU A 181 -11.16 10.60 13.39
C LEU A 181 -12.08 9.54 12.77
N ARG A 182 -11.58 8.74 11.84
CA ARG A 182 -12.31 7.58 11.32
C ARG A 182 -11.78 6.29 11.95
N PRO A 183 -12.60 5.49 12.65
CA PRO A 183 -12.15 4.26 13.27
C PRO A 183 -12.01 3.11 12.27
N PHE A 184 -11.02 2.25 12.48
CA PHE A 184 -10.99 0.90 11.92
C PHE A 184 -11.82 -0.02 12.83
N SER A 185 -13.03 -0.36 12.42
CA SER A 185 -13.98 -1.16 13.23
C SER A 185 -13.62 -2.64 13.32
N ALA A 186 -12.71 -3.13 12.46
CA ALA A 186 -12.17 -4.47 12.51
C ALA A 186 -10.69 -4.46 12.08
N PHE A 187 -9.92 -5.39 12.62
CA PHE A 187 -8.49 -5.52 12.28
C PHE A 187 -8.28 -5.91 10.81
N SER A 188 -9.17 -6.72 10.22
CA SER A 188 -9.14 -7.06 8.80
C SER A 188 -9.28 -5.83 7.90
N VAL A 189 -10.06 -4.82 8.31
CA VAL A 189 -10.17 -3.55 7.57
C VAL A 189 -8.83 -2.81 7.61
N PHE A 190 -8.17 -2.74 8.76
CA PHE A 190 -6.82 -2.17 8.88
C PHE A 190 -5.79 -2.91 7.99
N GLN A 191 -5.82 -4.24 7.99
CA GLN A 191 -4.95 -5.09 7.15
C GLN A 191 -5.24 -4.97 5.65
N SER A 192 -6.44 -4.56 5.25
CA SER A 192 -6.79 -4.31 3.85
C SER A 192 -6.03 -3.13 3.23
N TYR A 193 -5.62 -2.18 4.08
CA TYR A 193 -4.70 -1.10 3.70
C TYR A 193 -3.23 -1.48 3.88
N ARG A 194 -2.96 -2.73 4.35
CA ARG A 194 -1.64 -3.25 4.68
C ARG A 194 -0.88 -2.37 5.67
N TYR A 195 -1.63 -1.70 6.52
CA TYR A 195 -1.07 -0.99 7.65
C TYR A 195 -0.57 -1.98 8.68
N ASP A 196 0.46 -1.55 9.41
CA ASP A 196 1.06 -2.29 10.51
C ASP A 196 1.04 -1.44 11.78
N PHE A 197 1.07 -2.09 12.95
CA PHE A 197 1.09 -1.37 14.24
C PHE A 197 2.32 -0.47 14.38
N SER A 198 3.44 -0.77 13.72
CA SER A 198 4.60 0.12 13.61
C SER A 198 4.35 1.38 12.77
N MET A 199 3.14 1.60 12.25
CA MET A 199 2.71 2.87 11.66
C MET A 199 1.82 3.68 12.60
N VAL A 200 1.33 3.06 13.68
CA VAL A 200 0.39 3.67 14.62
C VAL A 200 1.17 4.51 15.64
N LEU A 201 0.68 5.71 15.90
CA LEU A 201 1.19 6.67 16.87
C LEU A 201 0.28 6.69 18.11
N SER A 202 0.83 7.10 19.25
CA SER A 202 -0.02 7.40 20.41
C SER A 202 -0.75 8.72 20.17
N ALA A 203 -2.07 8.72 20.39
CA ALA A 203 -2.86 9.94 20.31
C ALA A 203 -2.40 10.98 21.35
N ASN A 204 -2.42 12.25 20.96
CA ASN A 204 -2.17 13.38 21.85
C ASN A 204 -3.48 14.04 22.32
N LEU A 205 -3.36 15.09 23.14
CA LEU A 205 -4.52 15.80 23.68
C LEU A 205 -5.40 16.45 22.60
N GLU A 206 -4.79 16.95 21.53
CA GLU A 206 -5.50 17.63 20.44
C GLU A 206 -6.25 16.64 19.55
N ASP A 207 -5.72 15.43 19.33
CA ASP A 207 -6.47 14.36 18.66
C ASP A 207 -7.74 14.01 19.42
N GLY A 208 -7.69 14.04 20.75
CA GLY A 208 -8.83 13.77 21.63
C GLY A 208 -9.99 14.75 21.44
N LYS A 209 -9.75 15.93 20.86
CA LYS A 209 -10.77 16.95 20.58
C LYS A 209 -11.47 16.76 19.23
N LEU A 210 -10.90 15.92 18.36
CA LEU A 210 -11.47 15.66 17.04
C LEU A 210 -12.75 14.81 17.15
N PRO A 211 -13.80 15.12 16.37
CA PRO A 211 -15.01 14.31 16.34
C PRO A 211 -14.72 12.92 15.76
N VAL A 212 -15.37 11.90 16.29
CA VAL A 212 -15.35 10.55 15.71
C VAL A 212 -16.37 10.49 14.58
N LEU A 213 -15.91 10.07 13.41
CA LEU A 213 -16.67 9.97 12.17
C LEU A 213 -17.07 8.51 11.89
N GLN A 214 -17.70 8.29 10.72
CA GLN A 214 -18.05 6.96 10.27
C GLN A 214 -16.79 6.08 10.07
N PRO A 215 -16.89 4.76 10.38
CA PRO A 215 -15.78 3.83 10.23
C PRO A 215 -15.20 3.80 8.82
N ILE A 216 -13.94 3.37 8.73
CA ILE A 216 -13.30 3.05 7.46
C ILE A 216 -13.82 1.70 6.99
N GLU A 217 -14.14 1.60 5.71
CA GLU A 217 -14.50 0.35 5.04
C GLU A 217 -13.25 -0.32 4.46
N TYR A 218 -13.37 -1.59 4.08
CA TYR A 218 -12.30 -2.29 3.36
C TYR A 218 -11.84 -1.47 2.16
N ARG A 219 -10.53 -1.47 1.93
CA ARG A 219 -9.94 -0.80 0.78
C ARG A 219 -10.52 -1.40 -0.51
N ASN A 220 -10.91 -0.55 -1.46
CA ASN A 220 -11.23 -1.01 -2.81
C ASN A 220 -10.07 -1.83 -3.38
N GLY A 221 -10.39 -2.95 -4.06
CA GLY A 221 -9.42 -3.90 -4.59
C GLY A 221 -8.95 -4.96 -3.60
N SER A 222 -9.52 -5.01 -2.39
CA SER A 222 -9.14 -6.02 -1.38
C SER A 222 -9.67 -7.40 -1.74
N LEU A 223 -8.83 -8.41 -1.64
CA LEU A 223 -9.21 -9.82 -1.69
C LEU A 223 -9.36 -10.36 -0.27
N LEU A 224 -10.57 -10.78 0.08
CA LEU A 224 -10.91 -11.29 1.41
C LEU A 224 -11.28 -12.76 1.34
N ASN A 225 -10.67 -13.59 2.18
CA ASN A 225 -11.17 -14.91 2.50
C ASN A 225 -12.19 -14.78 3.63
N ASP A 226 -13.45 -15.08 3.34
CA ASP A 226 -14.53 -15.15 4.32
C ASP A 226 -15.02 -16.60 4.39
N LYS A 227 -14.55 -17.31 5.43
CA LYS A 227 -14.93 -18.69 5.75
C LYS A 227 -14.75 -19.67 4.57
N GLY A 228 -13.68 -19.47 3.78
CA GLY A 228 -13.29 -20.34 2.66
C GLY A 228 -13.76 -19.85 1.29
N THR A 229 -14.60 -18.80 1.22
CA THR A 229 -14.93 -18.15 -0.05
C THR A 229 -14.11 -16.87 -0.21
N ILE A 230 -13.43 -16.72 -1.35
CA ILE A 230 -12.68 -15.51 -1.66
C ILE A 230 -13.62 -14.49 -2.32
N PHE A 231 -13.54 -13.24 -1.87
CA PHE A 231 -14.28 -12.10 -2.39
C PHE A 231 -13.32 -10.97 -2.78
N LEU A 232 -13.56 -10.35 -3.92
CA LEU A 232 -13.03 -9.02 -4.23
C LEU A 232 -13.99 -7.96 -3.67
N VAL A 233 -13.49 -6.98 -2.92
CA VAL A 233 -14.28 -5.85 -2.41
C VAL A 233 -13.99 -4.58 -3.19
N VAL A 234 -15.02 -4.03 -3.82
CA VAL A 234 -14.96 -2.80 -4.63
C VAL A 234 -16.25 -2.01 -4.49
N ASP A 235 -16.12 -0.71 -4.23
CA ASP A 235 -17.19 0.29 -4.21
C ASP A 235 -18.36 -0.14 -3.30
N GLY A 236 -18.03 -0.59 -2.09
CA GLY A 236 -19.00 -1.04 -1.08
C GLY A 236 -19.68 -2.37 -1.42
N LYS A 237 -19.23 -3.09 -2.45
CA LYS A 237 -19.75 -4.40 -2.85
C LYS A 237 -18.68 -5.48 -2.76
N LYS A 238 -19.12 -6.73 -2.59
CA LYS A 238 -18.28 -7.93 -2.65
C LYS A 238 -18.61 -8.78 -3.88
N TYR A 239 -17.59 -9.28 -4.56
CA TYR A 239 -17.70 -10.11 -5.75
C TYR A 239 -17.02 -11.45 -5.45
N GLY A 240 -17.83 -12.50 -5.24
CA GLY A 240 -17.32 -13.83 -4.90
C GLY A 240 -16.74 -14.55 -6.11
N PHE A 241 -15.64 -15.28 -5.90
CA PHE A 241 -15.10 -16.24 -6.86
C PHE A 241 -15.75 -17.60 -6.63
N LYS A 242 -16.55 -18.08 -7.60
CA LYS A 242 -17.26 -19.36 -7.48
C LYS A 242 -16.35 -20.58 -7.62
N THR A 243 -15.23 -20.42 -8.32
CA THR A 243 -14.27 -21.48 -8.61
C THR A 243 -12.84 -20.97 -8.44
N TRP A 244 -11.91 -21.89 -8.15
CA TRP A 244 -10.48 -21.57 -8.09
C TRP A 244 -9.96 -21.11 -9.46
N GLU A 245 -10.48 -21.72 -10.52
CA GLU A 245 -10.19 -21.39 -11.91
C GLU A 245 -10.57 -19.93 -12.20
N SER A 246 -11.72 -19.45 -11.72
CA SER A 246 -12.16 -18.06 -11.88
C SER A 246 -11.21 -17.05 -11.23
N PHE A 247 -10.63 -17.41 -10.08
CA PHE A 247 -9.65 -16.60 -9.35
C PHE A 247 -8.31 -16.53 -10.08
N VAL A 248 -7.77 -17.69 -10.48
CA VAL A 248 -6.47 -17.78 -11.15
C VAL A 248 -6.52 -17.26 -12.58
N ALA A 249 -7.60 -17.51 -13.33
CA ALA A 249 -7.76 -17.03 -14.71
C ALA A 249 -7.76 -15.50 -14.80
N ARG A 250 -8.17 -14.81 -13.73
CA ARG A 250 -8.11 -13.35 -13.61
C ARG A 250 -6.75 -12.83 -13.13
N GLY A 251 -5.81 -13.71 -12.82
CA GLY A 251 -4.44 -13.37 -12.43
C GLY A 251 -4.26 -13.03 -10.96
N TYR A 252 -5.27 -13.22 -10.09
CA TYR A 252 -5.12 -12.96 -8.66
C TYR A 252 -4.19 -13.97 -7.99
N SER A 253 -3.45 -13.49 -6.99
CA SER A 253 -2.55 -14.30 -6.17
C SER A 253 -3.17 -14.58 -4.79
N LEU A 254 -3.03 -15.80 -4.29
CA LEU A 254 -3.41 -16.12 -2.89
C LEU A 254 -2.60 -15.30 -1.87
N ASN A 255 -1.39 -14.87 -2.21
CA ASN A 255 -0.58 -14.02 -1.33
C ASN A 255 -1.18 -12.61 -1.14
N ALA A 256 -2.08 -12.19 -2.03
CA ALA A 256 -2.80 -10.93 -1.90
C ALA A 256 -4.07 -11.06 -1.03
N VAL A 257 -4.52 -12.29 -0.73
CA VAL A 257 -5.72 -12.57 0.05
C VAL A 257 -5.43 -12.38 1.54
N ILE A 258 -6.37 -11.76 2.25
CA ILE A 258 -6.37 -11.70 3.72
C ILE A 258 -7.65 -12.29 4.29
N GLU A 259 -7.60 -12.76 5.52
CA GLU A 259 -8.81 -13.14 6.25
C GLU A 259 -9.68 -11.90 6.54
N GLY A 260 -10.98 -12.03 6.36
CA GLY A 260 -11.92 -10.93 6.60
C GLY A 260 -13.37 -11.39 6.71
N ASP A 261 -14.19 -10.55 7.34
CA ASP A 261 -15.64 -10.71 7.41
C ASP A 261 -16.31 -9.82 6.37
N THR A 262 -17.14 -10.39 5.51
CA THR A 262 -17.89 -9.67 4.46
C THR A 262 -19.37 -9.49 4.81
N THR A 263 -19.75 -9.76 6.07
CA THR A 263 -21.10 -9.51 6.58
C THR A 263 -21.47 -8.04 6.43
N GLY A 264 -22.66 -7.76 5.91
CA GLY A 264 -23.15 -6.40 5.70
C GLY A 264 -22.64 -5.71 4.43
N ILE A 265 -21.69 -6.30 3.70
CA ILE A 265 -21.26 -5.82 2.38
C ILE A 265 -22.23 -6.36 1.32
N SER A 266 -22.76 -5.47 0.48
CA SER A 266 -23.71 -5.82 -0.57
C SER A 266 -23.08 -6.72 -1.64
N GLU A 267 -23.83 -7.66 -2.19
CA GLU A 267 -23.33 -8.53 -3.26
C GLU A 267 -23.28 -7.80 -4.62
N GLY A 268 -22.15 -7.96 -5.31
CA GLY A 268 -22.02 -7.72 -6.74
C GLY A 268 -22.21 -9.00 -7.54
N GLU A 269 -22.16 -8.90 -8.87
CA GLU A 269 -22.24 -10.06 -9.75
C GLU A 269 -21.03 -10.99 -9.53
N SER A 270 -21.28 -12.23 -9.10
CA SER A 270 -20.18 -13.17 -8.85
C SER A 270 -19.38 -13.45 -10.11
N PHE A 271 -18.07 -13.64 -9.93
CA PHE A 271 -17.21 -14.15 -10.98
C PHE A 271 -17.51 -15.63 -11.20
N GLN A 272 -17.90 -15.97 -12.45
CA GLN A 272 -18.10 -17.35 -12.89
C GLN A 272 -16.74 -18.02 -13.09
#